data_AF-Q468F6-F1
#
_entry.id   AF-Q468F6-F1
#
_cell.length_a   1.000
_cell.length_b   1.000
_cell.length_c   1.000
_cell.angle_alpha   90.00
_cell.angle_beta   90.00
_cell.angle_gamma   90.00
#
_symmetry.space_group_name_H-M   'P 1'
#
loop_
_entity.id
_entity.type
_entity.pdbx_description
1 polymer ?
#
loop_
_entity_poly.entity_id
_entity_poly.type
_entity_poly.pdbx_seq_one_letter_code
_entity_poly.pdbx_strand_id
1 'polypeptide(L)' 'MLKAYKYRVYPNKDQKRLIKVHFGACRFVYNWALEQKIKTYEQYNKSISRFDLQRILVHEVKPANA' A
#
# COMPACT_ATOMS: atom_id res chain seq x y z
N MET A 1 23.50 -12.21 21.23
CA MET A 1 22.35 -11.91 22.10
C MET A 1 21.46 -10.89 21.38
N LEU A 2 20.23 -11.26 21.01
CA LEU A 2 19.30 -10.34 20.33
C LEU A 2 18.74 -9.36 21.36
N LYS A 3 18.98 -8.05 21.17
CA LYS A 3 18.39 -6.98 21.99
C LYS A 3 17.18 -6.41 21.25
N ALA A 4 16.04 -6.36 21.93
CA ALA A 4 14.86 -5.63 21.47
C ALA A 4 14.70 -4.35 22.29
N TYR A 5 14.31 -3.26 21.64
CA TYR A 5 14.07 -1.98 22.28
C TYR A 5 12.61 -1.57 22.05
N LYS A 6 11.96 -1.13 23.12
CA LYS A 6 10.59 -0.62 23.08
C LYS A 6 10.62 0.90 23.12
N TYR A 7 10.14 1.53 22.05
CA TYR A 7 10.06 2.98 21.94
C TYR A 7 8.61 3.45 21.86
N ARG A 8 8.33 4.63 22.40
CA ARG A 8 7.07 5.35 22.20
C ARG A 8 7.38 6.67 21.50
N VAL A 9 6.70 6.91 20.38
CA VAL A 9 6.87 8.15 19.60
C VAL A 9 5.81 9.16 20.06
N TYR A 10 6.23 10.41 20.27
CA TYR A 10 5.35 11.55 20.55
C TYR A 10 5.41 12.54 19.38
N PRO A 11 4.63 12.31 18.31
CA PRO A 11 4.74 13.11 17.11
C PRO A 11 4.13 14.51 17.28
N ASN A 12 4.76 15.51 16.67
CA ASN A 12 4.20 16.85 16.53
C ASN A 12 3.05 16.86 15.50
N LYS A 13 2.40 18.02 15.31
CA LYS A 13 1.24 18.15 14.41
C LYS A 13 1.56 17.74 12.96
N ASP A 14 2.70 18.17 12.42
CA ASP A 14 3.11 17.81 11.06
C ASP A 14 3.43 16.33 10.91
N GLN A 15 4.14 15.75 11.88
CA GLN A 15 4.44 14.33 11.91
C GLN A 15 3.17 13.48 11.97
N LYS A 16 2.17 13.86 12.79
CA LYS A 16 0.87 13.17 12.82
C LYS A 16 0.17 13.19 11.45
N ARG A 17 0.19 14.34 10.77
CA ARG A 17 -0.37 14.47 9.42
C ARG A 17 0.35 13.54 8.44
N LEU A 18 1.68 13.58 8.41
CA LEU A 18 2.48 12.75 7.51
C LEU A 18 2.29 11.26 7.79
N ILE A 19 2.31 10.84 9.05
CA ILE A 19 2.06 9.45 9.44
C ILE A 19 0.69 8.98 8.93
N LYS A 20 -0.35 9.80 9.09
CA LYS A 20 -1.70 9.48 8.60
C LYS A 20 -1.71 9.33 7.08
N VAL A 21 -1.05 10.24 6.35
CA VAL A 21 -0.94 10.17 4.88
C VAL A 21 -0.20 8.92 4.45
N HIS A 22 0.96 8.63 5.04
CA HIS A 22 1.77 7.46 4.69
C HIS A 22 1.04 6.14 4.98
N PHE A 23 0.46 5.98 6.17
CA PHE A 23 -0.29 4.77 6.50
C PHE A 23 -1.56 4.62 5.66
N GLY A 24 -2.23 5.73 5.35
CA GLY A 24 -3.37 5.74 4.43
C GLY A 24 -2.97 5.27 3.03
N ALA A 25 -1.89 5.83 2.48
CA ALA A 25 -1.37 5.46 1.17
C ALA A 25 -0.93 3.99 1.10
N CYS A 26 -0.19 3.51 2.11
CA CYS A 26 0.21 2.10 2.19
C CYS A 26 -1.00 1.17 2.25
N ARG A 27 -2.00 1.49 3.09
CA ARG A 27 -3.22 0.69 3.22
C ARG A 27 -4.00 0.65 1.92
N PHE A 28 -4.14 1.78 1.24
CA PHE A 28 -4.80 1.88 -0.06
C PHE A 28 -4.12 0.99 -1.09
N VAL A 29 -2.81 1.15 -1.30
CA VAL A 29 -2.06 0.38 -2.30
C VAL A 29 -2.13 -1.11 -2.01
N TYR A 30 -1.99 -1.52 -0.75
CA TYR A 30 -2.07 -2.92 -0.35
C TYR A 30 -3.45 -3.52 -0.65
N ASN A 31 -4.52 -2.86 -0.19
CA ASN A 31 -5.88 -3.35 -0.39
C ASN A 31 -6.25 -3.41 -1.88
N TRP A 32 -5.91 -2.38 -2.64
CA TRP A 32 -6.13 -2.35 -4.08
C TRP A 32 -5.40 -3.49 -4.79
N ALA A 33 -4.11 -3.71 -4.49
CA ALA A 33 -3.33 -4.76 -5.12
C ALA A 33 -3.84 -6.17 -4.74
N LEU A 34 -4.25 -6.36 -3.47
CA LEU A 34 -4.87 -7.60 -3.01
C LEU A 34 -6.16 -7.88 -3.77
N GLU A 35 -7.02 -6.87 -3.93
CA GLU A 35 -8.26 -7.00 -4.70
C GLU A 35 -7.99 -7.40 -6.15
N GLN A 36 -7.02 -6.76 -6.82
CA GLN A 36 -6.66 -7.14 -8.19
C GLN A 36 -6.18 -8.59 -8.30
N LYS A 37 -5.40 -9.05 -7.32
CA LYS A 37 -4.95 -10.45 -7.28
C LYS A 37 -6.10 -11.42 -7.11
N ILE A 38 -7.04 -11.14 -6.20
CA ILE A 38 -8.23 -11.95 -5.98
C ILE A 38 -9.04 -12.04 -7.28
N LYS A 39 -9.40 -10.90 -7.88
CA LYS A 39 -10.18 -10.84 -9.13
C LYS A 39 -9.50 -11.57 -10.28
N THR A 40 -8.20 -11.36 -10.46
CA THR A 40 -7.44 -12.03 -11.55
C THR A 40 -7.43 -13.54 -11.35
N TYR A 41 -7.29 -13.99 -10.11
CA TYR A 41 -7.30 -15.42 -9.80
C TYR A 41 -8.67 -16.03 -10.01
N GLU A 42 -9.74 -15.40 -9.53
CA GLU A 42 -11.11 -15.86 -9.71
C GLU A 42 -11.51 -15.94 -11.19
N GLN A 43 -11.08 -14.97 -12.00
CA GLN A 43 -11.48 -14.89 -13.41
C GLN A 43 -10.62 -15.75 -14.34
N TYR A 44 -9.32 -15.87 -14.08
CA TYR A 44 -8.37 -16.47 -15.03
C TYR A 44 -7.54 -17.60 -14.44
N ASN A 45 -7.71 -17.92 -13.15
CA ASN A 45 -6.89 -18.86 -12.38
C ASN A 45 -5.39 -18.53 -12.46
N LYS A 46 -5.06 -17.24 -12.52
CA LYS A 46 -3.69 -16.72 -12.67
C LYS A 46 -3.43 -15.62 -11.65
N SER A 47 -2.17 -15.51 -11.23
CA SER A 47 -1.70 -14.42 -10.37
C SER A 47 -1.16 -13.29 -11.24
N ILE A 48 -1.64 -12.06 -11.00
CA ILE A 48 -1.06 -10.85 -11.61
C ILE A 48 0.31 -10.55 -10.99
N SER A 49 1.29 -10.23 -11.84
CA SER A 49 2.64 -9.96 -11.37
C SER A 49 2.73 -8.63 -10.62
N ARG A 50 3.73 -8.51 -9.75
CA ARG A 50 4.03 -7.25 -9.04
C ARG A 50 4.40 -6.12 -10.02
N PHE A 51 5.01 -6.44 -11.16
CA PHE A 51 5.37 -5.45 -12.17
C PHE A 51 4.12 -4.91 -12.89
N ASP A 52 3.17 -5.77 -13.22
CA ASP A 52 1.90 -5.36 -13.83
C ASP A 52 1.08 -4.49 -12.88
N LEU A 53 0.98 -4.90 -11.61
CA LEU A 53 0.34 -4.10 -10.57
C LEU A 53 0.98 -2.72 -10.42
N GLN A 54 2.32 -2.63 -10.44
CA GLN A 54 3.00 -1.34 -10.37
C GLN A 54 2.68 -0.47 -11.60
N ARG A 55 2.69 -1.04 -12.81
CA ARG A 55 2.37 -0.30 -14.04
C ARG A 55 0.97 0.31 -13.95
N ILE A 56 -0.03 -0.50 -13.62
CA ILE A 56 -1.42 -0.06 -13.49
C ILE A 56 -1.54 1.01 -12.38
N LEU A 57 -0.92 0.77 -11.23
CA LEU A 57 -0.97 1.71 -10.11
C LEU A 57 -0.43 3.10 -10.49
N VAL A 58 0.71 3.15 -11.18
CA VAL A 58 1.39 4.40 -11.52
C VAL A 58 0.69 5.15 -12.65
N HIS A 59 0.23 4.43 -13.68
CA HIS A 59 -0.27 5.05 -14.90
C HIS A 59 -1.80 5.21 -14.94
N GLU A 60 -2.55 4.43 -14.16
CA GLU A 60 -4.01 4.41 -14.24
C GLU A 60 -4.62 4.84 -12.91
N VAL A 61 -4.21 4.22 -11.80
CA VAL A 61 -4.84 4.48 -10.49
C VAL A 61 -4.39 5.81 -9.89
N LYS A 62 -3.09 6.11 -9.89
CA LYS A 62 -2.57 7.34 -9.29
C LYS A 62 -3.15 8.60 -9.98
N PRO A 63 -3.20 8.72 -11.32
CA PRO A 63 -3.81 9.87 -11.99
C PRO A 63 -5.30 10.00 -11.73
N ALA A 64 -6.04 8.89 -11.59
CA ALA A 64 -7.47 8.91 -11.30
C ALA A 64 -7.82 9.35 -9.87
N ASN A 65 -6.85 9.36 -8.96
CA ASN A 65 -7.01 9.74 -7.54
C ASN A 65 -6.25 11.03 -7.18
N ALA A 66 -5.66 11.71 -8.16
CA ALA A 66 -4.98 12.99 -8.00
C ALA A 66 -5.96 14.15 -8.21
#